data_AF-A0A1R0LB78-F1
#
_entry.id   AF-A0A1R0LB78-F1
#
_cell.length_a   1.000
_cell.length_b   1.000
_cell.length_c   1.000
_cell.angle_alpha   90.00
_cell.angle_beta   90.00
_cell.angle_gamma   90.00
#
_symmetry.space_group_name_H-M   'P 1'
#
loop_
_entity.id
_entity.type
_entity.pdbx_description
1 polymer ?
#
loop_
_entity_poly.entity_id
_entity_poly.type
_entity_poly.pdbx_seq_one_letter_code
_entity_poly.pdbx_strand_id
1 'polypeptide(L)'
;MGGAGGPDVLTLRLLPEDELAGVADPEQCVELAVPRRMQGTITVRTLRLTPADLVRLRTETDLALADIRTEVMRAEAAWRGRLAQWHAEGRAAVEATELDTALLSLVLEGLRASL
;
A
#
# COMPACT_ATOMS: atom_id res chain seq x y z
N MET A 1 -3.08 -28.54 -19.66
CA MET A 1 -3.16 -29.22 -18.36
C MET A 1 -3.01 -28.17 -17.28
N GLY A 2 -4.07 -27.94 -16.51
CA GLY A 2 -4.23 -26.77 -15.64
C GLY A 2 -3.32 -26.80 -14.42
N GLY A 3 -2.69 -25.65 -14.14
CA GLY A 3 -2.06 -25.39 -12.85
C GLY A 3 -3.15 -25.21 -11.80
N ALA A 4 -3.27 -26.18 -10.90
CA ALA A 4 -4.07 -26.02 -9.69
C ALA A 4 -3.42 -24.91 -8.83
N GLY A 5 -4.07 -23.74 -8.76
CA GLY A 5 -3.67 -22.65 -7.90
C GLY A 5 -3.63 -23.13 -6.45
N GLY A 6 -2.48 -22.96 -5.79
CA GLY A 6 -2.29 -23.26 -4.38
C GLY A 6 -3.16 -22.40 -3.45
N PRO A 7 -3.15 -22.68 -2.14
CA PRO A 7 -4.11 -22.19 -1.14
C PRO A 7 -4.02 -20.68 -0.82
N ASP A 8 -3.48 -19.84 -1.70
CA ASP A 8 -3.36 -18.38 -1.52
C ASP A 8 -4.64 -17.60 -1.94
N VAL A 9 -5.71 -18.31 -2.33
CA VAL A 9 -6.95 -17.68 -2.83
C VAL A 9 -8.06 -17.78 -1.79
N LEU A 10 -8.71 -16.64 -1.52
CA LEU A 10 -9.94 -16.59 -0.72
C LEU A 10 -11.08 -17.23 -1.51
N THR A 11 -11.76 -18.21 -0.91
CA THR A 11 -12.88 -18.91 -1.54
C THR A 11 -14.17 -18.72 -0.77
N LEU A 12 -15.27 -18.67 -1.50
CA LEU A 12 -16.62 -18.48 -0.97
C LEU A 12 -17.55 -19.52 -1.59
N ARG A 13 -18.31 -20.22 -0.75
CA ARG A 13 -19.32 -21.19 -1.19
C ARG A 13 -20.60 -21.07 -0.38
N LEU A 14 -21.70 -21.48 -0.98
CA LEU A 14 -22.95 -21.73 -0.28
C LEU A 14 -22.97 -23.19 0.20
N LEU A 15 -23.38 -23.40 1.44
CA LEU A 15 -23.54 -24.71 2.05
C LEU A 15 -24.82 -25.36 1.50
N PRO A 16 -24.75 -26.62 1.07
CA PRO A 16 -25.93 -27.37 0.65
C PRO A 16 -26.81 -27.75 1.86
N GLU A 17 -28.09 -28.05 1.62
CA GLU A 17 -29.09 -28.27 2.67
C GLU A 17 -28.75 -29.43 3.62
N ASP A 18 -28.08 -30.47 3.12
CA ASP A 18 -27.61 -31.62 3.90
C ASP A 18 -26.53 -31.23 4.93
N GLU A 19 -25.62 -30.31 4.57
CA GLU A 19 -24.62 -29.78 5.49
C GLU A 19 -25.22 -28.82 6.53
N LEU A 20 -26.43 -28.28 6.28
CA LEU A 20 -27.15 -27.36 7.17
C LEU A 20 -28.10 -28.08 8.14
N ALA A 21 -28.57 -29.29 7.80
CA ALA A 21 -29.62 -30.02 8.52
C ALA A 21 -29.31 -30.34 10.00
N GLY A 22 -28.06 -30.18 10.46
CA GLY A 22 -27.65 -30.39 11.85
C GLY A 22 -26.98 -29.17 12.50
N VAL A 23 -27.02 -28.00 11.87
CA VAL A 23 -26.35 -26.79 12.34
C VAL A 23 -27.32 -25.96 13.19
N ALA A 24 -26.83 -25.43 14.31
CA ALA A 24 -27.65 -24.65 15.24
C ALA A 24 -28.21 -23.35 14.62
N ASP A 25 -27.52 -22.81 13.62
CA ASP A 25 -27.90 -21.59 12.90
C ASP A 25 -27.82 -21.84 11.38
N PRO A 26 -28.94 -22.23 10.73
CA PRO A 26 -28.97 -22.52 9.30
C PRO A 26 -28.90 -21.27 8.42
N GLU A 27 -29.08 -20.07 8.99
CA GLU A 27 -28.94 -18.81 8.25
C GLU A 27 -27.47 -18.54 7.89
N GLN A 28 -26.52 -19.16 8.61
CA GLN A 28 -25.08 -19.12 8.31
C GLN A 28 -24.70 -20.08 7.17
N CYS A 29 -25.42 -19.97 6.05
CA CYS A 29 -25.27 -20.84 4.90
C CYS A 29 -24.10 -20.47 3.98
N VAL A 30 -23.34 -19.41 4.28
CA VAL A 30 -22.15 -19.05 3.51
C VAL A 30 -20.91 -19.52 4.26
N GLU A 31 -20.03 -20.21 3.54
CA GLU A 31 -18.70 -20.53 4.02
C GLU A 31 -17.63 -19.73 3.26
N LEU A 32 -16.78 -19.04 4.03
CA LEU A 32 -15.67 -18.24 3.55
C LEU A 32 -14.36 -18.86 4.04
N ALA A 33 -13.48 -19.26 3.14
CA ALA A 33 -12.15 -19.76 3.46
C ALA A 33 -11.12 -18.66 3.25
N VAL A 34 -10.51 -18.18 4.34
CA VAL A 34 -9.58 -17.07 4.34
C VAL A 34 -8.15 -17.60 4.54
N PRO A 35 -7.30 -17.54 3.50
CA PRO A 35 -5.91 -17.90 3.65
C PRO A 35 -5.16 -16.84 4.44
N ARG A 36 -4.34 -17.27 5.39
CA ARG A 36 -3.40 -16.46 6.14
C ARG A 36 -2.01 -17.02 6.01
N ARG A 37 -1.12 -16.21 5.43
CA ARG A 37 0.31 -16.51 5.38
C ARG A 37 0.96 -16.06 6.67
N MET A 38 1.63 -16.97 7.37
CA MET A 38 2.37 -16.71 8.59
C MET A 38 3.70 -17.46 8.54
N GLN A 39 4.82 -16.74 8.62
CA GLN A 39 6.18 -17.32 8.64
C GLN A 39 6.47 -18.35 7.53
N GLY A 40 5.95 -18.14 6.32
CA GLY A 40 6.15 -19.04 5.18
C GLY A 40 5.15 -20.20 5.07
N THR A 41 4.26 -20.39 6.06
CA THR A 41 3.17 -21.36 6.01
C THR A 41 1.84 -20.67 5.69
N ILE A 42 0.97 -21.33 4.92
CA ILE A 42 -0.39 -20.85 4.64
C ILE A 42 -1.37 -21.66 5.51
N THR A 43 -2.10 -20.97 6.37
CA THR A 43 -3.20 -21.54 7.15
C THR A 43 -4.52 -21.04 6.57
N VAL A 44 -5.54 -21.90 6.51
CA VAL A 44 -6.86 -21.51 6.01
C VAL A 44 -7.81 -21.43 7.20
N ARG A 45 -8.38 -20.25 7.43
CA ARG A 45 -9.43 -20.06 8.43
C ARG A 45 -10.77 -20.07 7.73
N THR A 46 -11.64 -20.99 8.13
CA THR A 46 -13.01 -21.07 7.63
C THR A 46 -13.95 -20.28 8.54
N LEU A 47 -14.84 -19.50 7.94
CA LEU A 47 -15.85 -18.69 8.61
C LEU A 47 -17.22 -19.04 8.05
N ARG A 48 -18.20 -19.25 8.92
CA ARG A 48 -19.61 -19.36 8.54
C ARG A 48 -20.31 -18.04 8.79
N LEU A 49 -21.07 -17.58 7.80
CA LEU A 49 -21.64 -16.24 7.73
C LEU A 49 -23.05 -16.31 7.16
N THR A 50 -23.89 -15.35 7.53
CA THR A 50 -25.16 -15.14 6.83
C THR A 50 -24.92 -14.37 5.52
N PRO A 51 -25.86 -14.41 4.56
CA PRO A 51 -25.80 -13.54 3.39
C PRO A 51 -25.77 -12.04 3.74
N ALA A 52 -26.43 -11.64 4.83
CA ALA A 52 -26.41 -10.26 5.31
C ALA A 52 -25.01 -9.86 5.82
N ASP A 53 -24.32 -10.76 6.51
CA ASP A 53 -22.94 -10.52 6.97
C ASP A 53 -21.98 -10.35 5.79
N LEU A 54 -22.16 -11.10 4.69
CA LEU A 54 -21.36 -10.91 3.48
C LEU A 54 -21.54 -9.52 2.88
N VAL A 55 -22.79 -9.06 2.76
CA VAL A 55 -23.09 -7.73 2.20
C VAL A 55 -22.46 -6.65 3.08
N ARG A 56 -22.63 -6.78 4.39
CA ARG A 56 -22.01 -5.87 5.36
C ARG A 56 -20.49 -5.87 5.24
N LEU A 57 -19.85 -7.04 5.21
CA LEU A 57 -18.40 -7.18 5.09
C LEU A 57 -17.89 -6.51 3.81
N ARG A 58 -18.60 -6.68 2.69
CA ARG A 58 -18.27 -5.99 1.43
C ARG A 58 -18.32 -4.48 1.60
N THR A 59 -19.40 -3.93 2.16
CA THR A 59 -19.54 -2.48 2.36
C THR A 59 -18.46 -1.92 3.28
N GLU A 60 -18.18 -2.60 4.41
CA GLU A 60 -17.12 -2.20 5.34
C GLU A 60 -15.74 -2.25 4.67
N THR A 61 -15.49 -3.27 3.83
CA THR A 61 -14.23 -3.40 3.08
C THR A 61 -14.09 -2.32 2.03
N ASP A 62 -15.15 -2.00 1.29
CA ASP A 62 -15.14 -0.96 0.26
C ASP A 62 -14.85 0.41 0.87
N LEU A 63 -15.45 0.72 2.03
CA LEU A 63 -15.16 1.93 2.80
C LEU A 63 -13.71 1.98 3.28
N ALA A 64 -13.24 0.91 3.93
CA ALA A 64 -11.86 0.84 4.40
C ALA A 64 -10.84 0.97 3.25
N LEU A 65 -11.11 0.37 2.08
CA LEU A 65 -10.26 0.51 0.90
C LEU A 65 -10.27 1.94 0.35
N ALA A 66 -11.41 2.64 0.39
CA ALA A 66 -11.49 4.04 -0.01
C ALA A 66 -10.66 4.95 0.93
N ASP A 67 -10.72 4.70 2.24
CA ASP A 67 -9.93 5.42 3.24
C ASP A 67 -8.43 5.18 3.04
N ILE A 68 -8.02 3.92 2.89
CA ILE A 68 -6.61 3.56 2.63
C ILE A 68 -6.10 4.26 1.37
N ARG A 69 -6.86 4.23 0.28
CA ARG A 69 -6.47 4.91 -0.98
C ARG A 69 -6.32 6.40 -0.77
N THR A 70 -7.24 7.03 -0.04
CA THR A 70 -7.19 8.45 0.27
C THR A 70 -5.94 8.81 1.06
N GLU A 71 -5.61 8.04 2.11
CA GLU A 71 -4.40 8.24 2.90
C GLU A 71 -3.13 8.00 2.09
N VAL A 72 -3.09 6.97 1.25
CA VAL A 72 -1.96 6.69 0.35
C VAL A 72 -1.73 7.87 -0.60
N MET A 73 -2.78 8.38 -1.24
CA MET A 73 -2.67 9.53 -2.14
C MET A 73 -2.18 10.79 -1.40
N ARG A 74 -2.66 11.02 -0.18
CA ARG A 74 -2.21 12.15 0.65
C ARG A 74 -0.74 12.01 1.03
N ALA A 75 -0.32 10.82 1.46
CA ALA A 75 1.06 10.53 1.83
C ALA A 75 2.00 10.69 0.62
N GLU A 76 1.59 10.20 -0.55
CA GLU A 76 2.34 10.33 -1.79
C GLU A 76 2.49 11.81 -2.20
N ALA A 77 1.42 12.60 -2.15
CA ALA A 77 1.46 14.02 -2.44
C ALA A 77 2.41 14.78 -1.48
N ALA A 78 2.33 14.49 -0.18
CA ALA A 78 3.22 15.08 0.82
C ALA A 78 4.69 14.69 0.58
N TRP A 79 4.95 13.44 0.22
CA TRP A 79 6.29 12.98 -0.14
C TRP A 79 6.83 13.67 -1.39
N ARG A 80 6.04 13.76 -2.46
CA ARG A 80 6.42 14.49 -3.68
C ARG A 80 6.72 15.97 -3.40
N GLY A 81 5.91 16.61 -2.57
CA GLY A 81 6.13 18.00 -2.15
C GLY A 81 7.49 18.19 -1.45
N ARG A 82 7.79 17.33 -0.47
CA ARG A 82 9.09 17.35 0.22
C ARG A 82 10.27 17.08 -0.71
N LEU A 83 10.12 16.13 -1.63
CA LEU A 83 11.17 15.80 -2.61
C LEU A 83 11.44 16.99 -3.55
N ALA A 84 10.40 17.66 -4.03
CA ALA A 84 10.54 18.83 -4.88
C ALA A 84 11.23 19.99 -4.14
N GLN A 85 10.85 20.23 -2.88
CA GLN A 85 11.51 21.22 -2.03
C GLN A 85 12.99 20.90 -1.85
N TRP A 86 13.32 19.66 -1.49
CA TRP A 86 14.70 19.23 -1.32
C TRP A 86 15.54 19.44 -2.59
N HIS A 87 14.98 19.14 -3.77
CA HIS A 87 15.66 19.42 -5.04
C HIS A 87 15.83 20.92 -5.31
N ALA A 88 14.86 21.76 -4.97
CA ALA A 88 14.97 23.21 -5.14
C ALA A 88 16.05 23.81 -4.22
N GLU A 89 16.06 23.40 -2.96
CA GLU A 89 17.09 23.78 -1.97
C GLU A 89 18.48 23.31 -2.43
N GLY A 90 18.59 22.08 -2.92
CA GLY A 90 19.84 21.54 -3.47
C GLY A 90 20.36 22.35 -4.65
N ARG A 91 19.49 22.73 -5.60
CA ARG A 91 19.88 23.60 -6.73
C ARG A 91 20.36 24.97 -6.25
N ALA A 92 19.61 25.61 -5.36
CA ALA A 92 19.99 26.92 -4.81
C ALA A 92 21.34 26.89 -4.09
N ALA A 93 21.64 25.82 -3.35
CA ALA A 93 22.92 25.65 -2.68
C ALA A 93 24.10 25.49 -3.66
N VAL A 94 23.88 24.76 -4.77
CA VAL A 94 24.89 24.62 -5.83
C VAL A 94 25.15 25.97 -6.51
N GLU A 95 24.10 26.68 -6.92
CA GLU A 95 24.21 27.99 -7.57
C GLU A 95 24.95 29.02 -6.70
N ALA A 96 24.67 29.04 -5.39
CA ALA A 96 25.38 29.91 -4.45
C ALA A 96 26.88 29.58 -4.37
N THR A 97 27.22 28.28 -4.36
CA THR A 97 28.62 27.82 -4.31
C THR A 97 29.35 28.14 -5.62
N GLU A 98 28.70 28.03 -6.77
CA GLU A 98 29.28 28.40 -8.07
C GLU A 98 29.61 29.89 -8.13
N LEU A 99 28.74 30.76 -7.59
CA LEU A 99 29.00 32.20 -7.49
C LEU A 99 30.22 32.51 -6.61
N ASP A 100 30.30 31.88 -5.42
CA ASP A 100 31.42 32.08 -4.50
C ASP A 100 32.76 31.62 -5.10
N THR A 101 32.76 30.48 -5.79
CA THR A 101 33.97 29.95 -6.45
C THR A 101 34.40 30.78 -7.65
N ALA A 102 33.45 31.33 -8.42
CA ALA A 102 33.74 32.26 -9.51
C ALA A 102 34.37 33.57 -9.00
N LEU A 103 33.83 34.14 -7.92
CA LEU A 103 34.41 35.33 -7.27
C LEU A 103 35.83 35.06 -6.77
N LEU A 104 36.04 33.93 -6.09
CA LEU A 104 37.35 33.55 -5.58
C LEU A 104 38.38 33.40 -6.71
N SER A 105 37.97 32.81 -7.83
CA SER A 105 38.82 32.66 -9.02
C SER A 105 39.25 34.01 -9.60
N LEU A 106 38.30 34.95 -9.74
CA LEU A 106 38.56 36.33 -10.17
C LEU A 106 39.54 37.06 -9.25
N VAL A 107 39.38 36.91 -7.93
CA VAL A 107 40.30 37.51 -6.95
C VAL A 107 41.71 36.93 -7.08
N LEU A 108 41.83 35.61 -7.20
CA LEU A 108 43.12 34.94 -7.35
C LEU A 108 43.82 35.32 -8.66
N GLU A 109 43.08 35.48 -9.76
CA GLU A 109 43.61 35.98 -11.02
C GLU A 109 44.09 37.43 -10.91
N GLY A 110 43.30 38.32 -10.29
CA GLY A 110 43.69 39.71 -10.05
C GLY A 110 44.97 39.82 -9.21
N LEU A 111 45.09 39.00 -8.17
CA LEU A 111 46.29 38.94 -7.34
C LEU A 111 47.52 38.46 -8.14
N ARG A 112 47.36 37.42 -8.98
CA ARG A 112 48.46 36.94 -9.84
C ARG A 112 48.90 37.96 -10.88
N ALA A 113 47.98 38.74 -11.43
CA ALA A 113 48.31 39.76 -12.43
C ALA A 113 49.01 41.00 -11.82
N SER A 114 48.98 41.15 -10.50
CA SER A 114 49.58 42.27 -9.76
C SER A 114 50.97 41.98 -9.16
N LEU A 115 51.44 40.74 -9.30
CA LEU A 115 52.78 40.28 -8.92
C LEU A 115 53.71 40.25 -10.14
#